data_AF-A0AAV9V6F8-F1
#
_entry.id   AF-A0AAV9V6F8-F1
#
_cell.length_a   1.000
_cell.length_b   1.000
_cell.length_c   1.000
_cell.angle_alpha   90.00
_cell.angle_beta   90.00
_cell.angle_gamma   90.00
#
_symmetry.space_group_name_H-M   'P 1'
#
loop_
_entity.id
_entity.type
_entity.pdbx_description
1 polymer ?
#
loop_
_entity_poly.entity_id
_entity_poly.type
_entity_poly.pdbx_seq_one_letter_code
_entity_poly.pdbx_strand_id
1 'polypeptide(L)'
;MTDTYALPLPMSRKAHHHLQQSPLVSPSYEYAYSTPPSSASQGGVMQVPRAAHAHDSRTPSYATSSLSSSSYAGSAADEYDDGAMAADDLVSVLTDRLIGAFDPIPLDRSLALQAQTSGIMNAKTRELMELQALAQKRLGETRKNFLDGMRIAKQVKSDLEMLQKKTDALKAKAEQRYPVEYNMARERYPGPADYEY
;
A
#
# COMPACT_ATOMS: atom_id res chain seq x y z
N MET A 1 24.94 -89.35 23.23
CA MET A 1 25.19 -88.92 24.62
C MET A 1 25.06 -87.40 24.61
N THR A 2 23.89 -86.90 25.03
CA THR A 2 23.70 -86.01 26.21
C THR A 2 24.27 -84.61 25.97
N ASP A 3 23.62 -83.48 26.18
CA ASP A 3 22.32 -83.16 26.74
C ASP A 3 22.12 -81.63 26.57
N THR A 4 20.89 -81.23 26.25
CA THR A 4 20.11 -80.07 26.76
C THR A 4 20.69 -78.66 27.04
N TYR A 5 19.75 -77.70 26.86
CA TYR A 5 19.65 -76.32 27.38
C TYR A 5 20.31 -75.22 26.54
N ALA A 6 19.73 -74.05 26.27
CA ALA A 6 18.41 -73.48 26.52
C ALA A 6 18.27 -72.23 25.61
N LEU A 7 17.06 -71.96 25.13
CA LEU A 7 16.71 -70.70 24.47
C LEU A 7 16.63 -69.56 25.50
N PRO A 8 17.01 -68.33 25.11
CA PRO A 8 16.27 -67.16 25.54
C PRO A 8 15.60 -66.48 24.34
N LEU A 9 14.29 -66.38 24.48
CA LEU A 9 13.30 -65.62 23.72
C LEU A 9 13.84 -64.25 23.23
N PRO A 10 13.58 -63.84 21.97
CA PRO A 10 13.69 -62.43 21.63
C PRO A 10 12.57 -61.67 22.36
N MET A 11 12.97 -60.75 23.23
CA MET A 11 12.06 -59.89 23.96
C MET A 11 11.20 -59.07 22.99
N SER A 12 9.89 -59.24 23.20
CA SER A 12 8.79 -58.33 22.91
C SER A 12 9.23 -56.86 22.83
N ARG A 13 9.38 -56.34 21.60
CA ARG A 13 9.15 -54.91 21.37
C ARG A 13 7.64 -54.72 21.36
N LYS A 14 7.11 -54.12 22.42
CA LYS A 14 5.81 -53.46 22.38
C LYS A 14 5.91 -52.29 21.40
N ALA A 15 5.67 -52.54 20.12
CA ALA A 15 5.22 -51.51 19.22
C ALA A 15 3.78 -51.18 19.63
N HIS A 16 3.55 -49.97 20.12
CA HIS A 16 2.21 -49.48 20.34
C HIS A 16 1.49 -49.48 18.98
N HIS A 17 0.56 -50.42 18.83
CA HIS A 17 -0.49 -50.35 17.82
C HIS A 17 -1.35 -49.13 18.13
N HIS A 18 -1.03 -48.00 17.51
CA HIS A 18 -2.01 -46.94 17.33
C HIS A 18 -2.69 -47.18 15.99
N LEU A 19 -3.81 -47.92 16.05
CA LEU A 19 -4.80 -47.97 15.00
C LEU A 19 -5.43 -46.57 14.87
N GLN A 20 -4.85 -45.73 14.01
CA GLN A 20 -5.54 -44.54 13.54
C GLN A 20 -6.03 -44.80 12.12
N GLN A 21 -7.31 -45.13 12.04
CA GLN A 21 -8.09 -45.22 10.82
C GLN A 21 -7.89 -43.96 10.00
N SER A 22 -7.47 -44.14 8.76
CA SER A 22 -7.42 -43.10 7.74
C SER A 22 -8.85 -42.65 7.42
N PRO A 23 -9.21 -41.36 7.54
CA PRO A 23 -10.42 -40.88 6.88
C PRO A 23 -10.14 -40.83 5.37
N LEU A 24 -10.90 -41.63 4.63
CA LEU A 24 -11.03 -41.57 3.18
C LEU A 24 -11.67 -40.22 2.84
N VAL A 25 -10.87 -39.21 2.51
CA VAL A 25 -11.37 -37.92 2.00
C VAL A 25 -11.29 -38.00 0.48
N SER A 26 -12.45 -38.24 -0.15
CA SER A 26 -12.63 -38.06 -1.59
C SER A 26 -12.29 -36.60 -1.96
N PRO A 27 -11.51 -36.36 -3.03
CA PRO A 27 -11.30 -34.99 -3.50
C PRO A 27 -12.55 -34.56 -4.26
N SER A 28 -13.49 -33.92 -3.57
CA SER A 28 -14.48 -33.08 -4.25
C SER A 28 -13.72 -31.90 -4.85
N TYR A 29 -13.56 -31.90 -6.17
CA TYR A 29 -13.07 -30.78 -6.95
C TYR A 29 -14.12 -29.67 -6.93
N GLU A 30 -14.19 -28.92 -5.84
CA GLU A 30 -14.83 -27.62 -5.83
C GLU A 30 -13.89 -26.64 -6.55
N TYR A 31 -14.31 -26.22 -7.75
CA TYR A 31 -13.75 -25.04 -8.40
C TYR A 31 -14.07 -23.82 -7.54
N ALA A 32 -13.18 -23.51 -6.59
CA ALA A 32 -13.18 -22.25 -5.89
C ALA A 32 -12.80 -21.15 -6.89
N TYR A 33 -13.80 -20.54 -7.52
CA TYR A 33 -13.64 -19.21 -8.09
C TYR A 33 -13.21 -18.29 -6.95
N SER A 34 -11.92 -17.98 -6.89
CA SER A 34 -11.36 -16.99 -5.99
C SER A 34 -11.90 -15.62 -6.43
N THR A 35 -13.07 -15.27 -5.89
CA THR A 35 -13.60 -13.92 -5.96
C THR A 35 -12.75 -13.06 -5.03
N PRO A 36 -12.13 -11.96 -5.51
CA PRO A 36 -11.42 -11.06 -4.63
C PRO A 36 -12.40 -10.52 -3.57
N PRO A 37 -11.97 -10.34 -2.31
CA PRO A 37 -12.85 -9.83 -1.27
C PRO A 37 -13.37 -8.44 -1.68
N SER A 38 -14.68 -8.34 -1.91
CA SER A 38 -15.37 -7.07 -2.09
C SER A 38 -15.35 -6.35 -0.75
N SER A 39 -14.49 -5.34 -0.62
CA SER A 39 -14.47 -4.45 0.54
C SER A 39 -15.70 -3.54 0.50
N ALA A 40 -16.85 -4.08 0.89
CA ALA A 40 -18.02 -3.30 1.24
C ALA A 40 -17.78 -2.66 2.61
N SER A 41 -17.01 -1.58 2.66
CA SER A 41 -17.06 -0.63 3.78
C SER A 41 -17.95 0.53 3.38
N GLN A 42 -19.14 0.59 3.98
CA GLN A 42 -19.91 1.80 4.16
C GLN A 42 -18.98 2.97 4.53
N GLY A 43 -18.90 3.96 3.66
CA GLY A 43 -18.20 5.22 3.87
C GLY A 43 -18.80 6.25 2.93
N GLY A 44 -19.47 7.25 3.50
CA GLY A 44 -20.29 8.21 2.77
C GLY A 44 -19.55 8.91 1.63
N VAL A 45 -20.24 9.01 0.50
CA VAL A 45 -19.93 9.91 -0.61
C VAL A 45 -20.08 11.35 -0.12
N MET A 46 -18.98 12.02 0.20
CA MET A 46 -18.95 13.49 0.13
C MET A 46 -18.82 13.88 -1.35
N GLN A 47 -19.91 14.39 -1.91
CA GLN A 47 -19.91 15.07 -3.20
C GLN A 47 -19.15 16.39 -3.06
N VAL A 48 -18.00 16.48 -3.74
CA VAL A 48 -17.34 17.76 -4.02
C VAL A 48 -17.93 18.30 -5.33
N PRO A 49 -18.38 19.56 -5.41
CA PRO A 49 -18.92 20.10 -6.65
C PRO A 49 -17.79 20.26 -7.67
N ARG A 50 -17.95 19.57 -8.80
CA ARG A 50 -17.07 19.63 -9.98
C ARG A 50 -17.39 20.91 -10.76
N ALA A 51 -16.61 21.97 -10.53
CA ALA A 51 -16.54 23.10 -11.46
C ALA A 51 -15.65 22.69 -12.64
N ALA A 52 -16.27 22.52 -13.81
CA ALA A 52 -15.58 22.30 -15.06
C ALA A 52 -14.96 23.62 -15.53
N HIS A 53 -13.63 23.76 -15.54
CA HIS A 53 -12.97 24.68 -16.47
C HIS A 53 -11.64 24.10 -16.93
N ALA A 54 -11.47 24.24 -18.24
CA ALA A 54 -10.45 23.69 -19.11
C ALA A 54 -9.06 24.30 -18.88
N HIS A 55 -8.05 23.51 -19.27
CA HIS A 55 -6.78 23.91 -19.88
C HIS A 55 -6.24 25.31 -19.56
N ASP A 56 -5.15 25.39 -18.78
CA ASP A 56 -3.93 26.03 -19.27
C ASP A 56 -2.73 25.61 -18.40
N SER A 57 -1.70 25.07 -19.05
CA SER A 57 -0.39 24.81 -18.45
C SER A 57 0.30 26.14 -18.14
N ARG A 58 0.17 26.63 -16.91
CA ARG A 58 0.94 27.78 -16.43
C ARG A 58 1.83 27.39 -15.25
N THR A 59 3.13 27.47 -15.52
CA THR A 59 4.22 27.50 -14.55
C THR A 59 3.92 28.50 -13.42
N PRO A 60 4.29 28.24 -12.17
CA PRO A 60 4.16 29.23 -11.12
C PRO A 60 5.21 30.32 -11.36
N SER A 61 4.77 31.43 -11.97
CA SER A 61 5.53 32.67 -11.99
C SER A 61 5.52 33.25 -10.58
N TYR A 62 6.68 33.29 -9.94
CA TYR A 62 6.90 34.08 -8.74
C TYR A 62 6.83 35.56 -9.14
N ALA A 63 5.61 36.08 -9.23
CA ALA A 63 5.39 37.51 -9.34
C ALA A 63 5.86 38.14 -8.03
N THR A 64 7.07 38.69 -8.09
CA THR A 64 7.63 39.74 -7.24
C THR A 64 6.57 40.84 -7.05
N SER A 65 5.74 40.65 -6.03
CA SER A 65 4.70 41.57 -5.65
C SER A 65 5.32 42.58 -4.71
N SER A 66 5.56 43.76 -5.27
CA SER A 66 5.57 45.05 -4.59
C SER A 66 6.48 45.15 -3.35
N LEU A 67 7.72 45.58 -3.59
CA LEU A 67 8.50 46.31 -2.60
C LEU A 67 7.69 47.56 -2.23
N SER A 68 6.91 47.46 -1.16
CA SER A 68 6.19 48.59 -0.58
C SER A 68 7.20 49.64 -0.15
N SER A 69 7.23 50.72 -0.93
CA SER A 69 7.81 52.02 -0.61
C SER A 69 7.43 52.42 0.81
N SER A 70 8.35 52.20 1.75
CA SER A 70 8.24 52.70 3.13
C SER A 70 9.08 53.96 3.22
N SER A 71 8.42 55.09 3.02
CA SER A 71 8.96 56.42 3.28
C SER A 71 9.14 56.61 4.77
N TYR A 72 10.38 56.46 5.27
CA TYR A 72 10.77 56.81 6.64
C TYR A 72 12.07 57.63 6.69
N ALA A 73 12.36 58.39 5.64
CA ALA A 73 13.59 59.17 5.51
C ALA A 73 13.37 60.69 5.55
N GLY A 74 12.41 61.17 6.32
CA GLY A 74 12.12 62.61 6.35
C GLY A 74 11.23 63.04 7.48
N SER A 75 11.75 63.04 8.71
CA SER A 75 11.32 63.94 9.81
C SER A 75 12.32 63.84 10.96
N ALA A 76 12.70 65.00 11.51
CA ALA A 76 13.61 65.23 12.65
C ALA A 76 15.13 65.22 12.34
N ALA A 77 15.55 66.07 11.41
CA ALA A 77 16.86 66.70 11.45
C ALA A 77 16.66 68.19 11.69
N ASP A 78 16.21 68.55 12.90
CA ASP A 78 16.61 69.81 13.52
C ASP A 78 16.27 69.78 15.02
N GLU A 79 17.17 70.36 15.80
CA GLU A 79 16.96 70.82 17.18
C GLU A 79 16.94 69.75 18.31
N TYR A 80 18.13 69.24 18.63
CA TYR A 80 18.50 69.03 20.04
C TYR A 80 19.76 69.84 20.33
N ASP A 81 19.49 71.04 20.82
CA ASP A 81 20.40 71.90 21.56
C ASP A 81 20.85 71.23 22.87
N ASP A 82 22.08 71.54 23.24
CA ASP A 82 22.83 71.32 24.48
C ASP A 82 22.26 70.35 25.54
N GLY A 83 22.91 69.18 25.64
CA GLY A 83 22.66 68.20 26.69
C GLY A 83 23.25 66.85 26.31
N ALA A 84 24.58 66.78 26.14
CA ALA A 84 25.29 65.54 25.85
C ALA A 84 25.11 64.54 27.01
N MET A 85 24.01 63.81 27.02
CA MET A 85 23.89 62.57 27.77
C MET A 85 25.01 61.67 27.22
N ALA A 86 25.97 61.32 28.08
CA ALA A 86 27.05 60.44 27.71
C ALA A 86 26.47 59.22 26.98
N ALA A 87 27.15 58.67 25.98
CA ALA A 87 26.66 57.47 25.29
C ALA A 87 26.31 56.34 26.29
N ASP A 88 26.99 56.32 27.44
CA ASP A 88 26.73 55.45 28.58
C ASP A 88 25.38 55.72 29.28
N ASP A 89 24.97 56.99 29.37
CA ASP A 89 23.69 57.43 29.94
C ASP A 89 22.52 57.27 28.95
N LEU A 90 22.81 57.36 27.65
CA LEU A 90 21.83 57.04 26.61
C LEU A 90 21.58 55.53 26.53
N VAL A 91 22.63 54.71 26.69
CA VAL A 91 22.50 53.26 26.83
C VAL A 91 21.81 52.91 28.13
N SER A 92 22.11 53.55 29.26
CA SER A 92 21.44 53.30 30.55
C SER A 92 19.94 53.63 30.47
N VAL A 93 19.57 54.79 29.92
CA VAL A 93 18.18 55.23 29.75
C VAL A 93 17.42 54.35 28.75
N LEU A 94 18.07 53.93 27.64
CA LEU A 94 17.48 52.97 26.71
C LEU A 94 17.31 51.59 27.35
N THR A 95 18.26 51.15 28.17
CA THR A 95 18.20 49.85 28.85
C THR A 95 17.14 49.86 29.95
N ASP A 96 17.02 50.93 30.73
CA ASP A 96 15.95 51.10 31.74
C ASP A 96 14.58 51.22 31.08
N ARG A 97 14.48 51.90 29.94
CA ARG A 97 13.22 51.98 29.18
C ARG A 97 12.89 50.65 28.50
N LEU A 98 13.89 49.87 28.10
CA LEU A 98 13.72 48.52 27.59
C LEU A 98 13.29 47.59 28.72
N ILE A 99 13.95 47.57 29.87
CA ILE A 99 13.54 46.80 31.06
C ILE A 99 12.11 47.19 31.53
N GLY A 100 11.74 48.47 31.45
CA GLY A 100 10.41 48.95 31.81
C GLY A 100 9.31 48.68 30.78
N ALA A 101 9.66 48.45 29.51
CA ALA A 101 8.72 48.14 28.43
C ALA A 101 8.77 46.68 27.95
N PHE A 102 9.78 45.92 28.40
CA PHE A 102 9.97 44.52 28.07
C PHE A 102 9.11 43.68 29.00
N ASP A 103 7.90 43.39 28.54
CA ASP A 103 7.10 42.33 29.13
C ASP A 103 7.66 40.98 28.60
N PRO A 104 8.24 40.11 29.43
CA PRO A 104 8.77 38.81 28.99
C PRO A 104 7.65 37.83 28.58
N ILE A 105 6.41 38.08 29.03
CA ILE A 105 5.25 37.21 28.80
C ILE A 105 4.93 37.00 27.31
N PRO A 106 4.89 38.02 26.43
CA PRO A 106 4.68 37.83 25.00
C PRO A 106 5.79 37.04 24.31
N LEU A 107 7.06 37.22 24.72
CA LEU A 107 8.18 36.46 24.18
C LEU A 107 8.06 34.97 24.53
N ASP A 108 7.83 34.64 25.81
CA ASP A 108 7.65 33.27 26.27
C ASP A 108 6.46 32.59 25.59
N ARG A 109 5.36 33.32 25.40
CA ARG A 109 4.21 32.82 24.64
C ARG A 109 4.59 32.52 23.19
N SER A 110 5.34 33.41 22.52
CA SER A 110 5.78 33.18 21.14
C SER A 110 6.71 31.97 21.01
N LEU A 111 7.63 31.78 21.97
CA LEU A 111 8.54 30.65 22.01
C LEU A 111 7.78 29.34 22.26
N ALA A 112 6.81 29.34 23.17
CA ALA A 112 5.95 28.19 23.41
C ALA A 112 5.12 27.83 22.18
N LEU A 113 4.53 28.82 21.49
CA LEU A 113 3.78 28.60 20.25
C LEU A 113 4.68 28.09 19.13
N GLN A 114 5.90 28.59 19.01
CA GLN A 114 6.88 28.12 18.02
C GLN A 114 7.35 26.69 18.32
N ALA A 115 7.61 26.36 19.58
CA ALA A 115 7.98 25.02 20.01
C ALA A 115 6.82 24.03 19.78
N GLN A 116 5.59 24.42 20.11
CA GLN A 116 4.40 23.61 19.85
C GLN A 116 4.18 23.40 18.35
N THR A 117 4.24 24.48 17.57
CA THR A 117 4.03 24.42 16.11
C THR A 117 5.10 23.59 15.43
N SER A 118 6.37 23.76 15.82
CA SER A 118 7.47 22.93 15.29
C SER A 118 7.35 21.47 15.73
N GLY A 119 6.89 21.19 16.96
CA GLY A 119 6.60 19.84 17.41
C GLY A 119 5.50 19.15 16.58
N ILE A 120 4.38 19.85 16.34
CA ILE A 120 3.28 19.36 15.50
C ILE A 120 3.76 19.16 14.06
N MET A 121 4.49 20.13 13.51
CA MET A 121 5.03 20.05 12.15
C MET A 121 5.97 18.85 11.99
N ASN A 122 6.90 18.66 12.93
CA ASN A 122 7.82 17.53 12.92
C ASN A 122 7.09 16.19 13.04
N ALA A 123 6.07 16.11 13.90
CA ALA A 123 5.23 14.92 14.01
C ALA A 123 4.52 14.61 12.67
N LYS A 124 3.98 15.62 12.00
CA LYS A 124 3.34 15.46 10.69
C LYS A 124 4.31 15.08 9.58
N THR A 125 5.51 15.63 9.57
CA THR A 125 6.57 15.23 8.64
C THR A 125 6.91 13.76 8.81
N ARG A 126 7.04 13.28 10.05
CA ARG A 126 7.29 11.86 10.32
C ARG A 126 6.14 10.96 9.87
N GLU A 127 4.90 11.38 10.13
CA GLU A 127 3.69 10.66 9.68
C GLU A 127 3.65 10.54 8.15
N LEU A 128 3.93 11.63 7.42
CA LEU A 128 3.97 11.61 5.95
C LEU A 128 5.07 10.70 5.41
N MET A 129 6.26 10.72 6.02
CA MET A 129 7.35 9.82 5.63
C MET A 129 6.98 8.34 5.86
N GLU A 130 6.31 8.03 6.96
CA GLU A 130 5.83 6.68 7.25
C GLU A 130 4.75 6.23 6.26
N LEU A 131 3.77 7.09 5.97
CA LEU A 131 2.73 6.82 4.98
C LEU A 131 3.32 6.62 3.58
N GLN A 132 4.31 7.42 3.21
CA GLN A 132 5.02 7.26 1.94
C GLN A 132 5.75 5.91 1.89
N ALA A 133 6.47 5.54 2.96
CA ALA A 133 7.17 4.27 3.02
C ALA A 133 6.21 3.07 2.93
N LEU A 134 5.05 3.16 3.61
CA LEU A 134 4.00 2.15 3.55
C LEU A 134 3.41 2.04 2.13
N ALA A 135 3.11 3.17 1.50
CA ALA A 135 2.61 3.20 0.12
C ALA A 135 3.61 2.57 -0.85
N GLN A 136 4.89 2.91 -0.74
CA GLN A 136 5.97 2.31 -1.55
C GLN A 136 6.08 0.81 -1.33
N LYS A 137 5.99 0.33 -0.07
CA LYS A 137 5.99 -1.10 0.24
C LYS A 137 4.83 -1.82 -0.44
N ARG A 138 3.60 -1.29 -0.31
CA ARG A 138 2.41 -1.87 -0.95
C ARG A 138 2.53 -1.88 -2.47
N LEU A 139 3.06 -0.82 -3.08
CA LEU A 139 3.31 -0.75 -4.52
C LEU A 139 4.36 -1.78 -4.97
N GLY A 140 5.38 -2.01 -4.16
CA GLY A 140 6.36 -3.07 -4.39
C GLY A 140 5.75 -4.47 -4.36
N GLU A 141 4.88 -4.74 -3.39
CA GLU A 141 4.14 -6.01 -3.27
C GLU A 141 3.19 -6.24 -4.44
N THR A 142 2.39 -5.24 -4.81
CA THR A 142 1.47 -5.37 -5.96
C THR A 142 2.20 -5.56 -7.27
N ARG A 143 3.35 -4.89 -7.47
CA ARG A 143 4.19 -5.11 -8.66
C ARG A 143 4.71 -6.55 -8.74
N LYS A 144 5.14 -7.14 -7.63
CA LYS A 144 5.58 -8.55 -7.59
C LYS A 144 4.45 -9.49 -7.96
N ASN A 145 3.30 -9.34 -7.30
CA ASN A 145 2.11 -10.17 -7.56
C ASN A 145 1.62 -10.04 -9.00
N PHE A 146 1.70 -8.85 -9.59
CA PHE A 146 1.36 -8.62 -11.00
C PHE A 146 2.30 -9.36 -11.96
N LEU A 147 3.61 -9.31 -11.71
CA LEU A 147 4.60 -10.02 -12.54
C LEU A 147 4.41 -11.54 -12.45
N ASP A 148 4.12 -12.06 -11.26
CA ASP A 148 3.84 -13.48 -11.06
C ASP A 148 2.53 -13.89 -11.72
N GLY A 149 1.48 -13.08 -11.58
CA GLY A 149 0.20 -13.28 -12.29
C GLY A 149 0.39 -13.30 -13.81
N MET A 150 1.25 -12.43 -14.36
CA MET A 150 1.56 -12.41 -15.79
C MET A 150 2.28 -13.68 -16.24
N ARG A 151 3.17 -14.26 -15.42
CA ARG A 151 3.82 -15.55 -15.73
C ARG A 151 2.80 -16.70 -15.71
N ILE A 152 1.97 -16.75 -14.67
CA ILE A 152 0.94 -17.77 -14.51
C ILE A 152 -0.05 -17.70 -15.69
N ALA A 153 -0.50 -16.50 -16.08
CA ALA A 153 -1.40 -16.34 -17.23
C ALA A 153 -0.79 -16.85 -18.54
N LYS A 154 0.52 -16.62 -18.76
CA LYS A 154 1.22 -17.16 -19.93
C LYS A 154 1.30 -18.69 -19.90
N GLN A 155 1.55 -19.27 -18.73
CA GLN A 155 1.56 -20.72 -18.56
C GLN A 155 0.17 -21.32 -18.82
N VAL A 156 -0.87 -20.77 -18.19
CA VAL A 156 -2.27 -21.20 -18.40
C VAL A 156 -2.65 -21.11 -19.87
N LYS A 157 -2.26 -20.04 -20.58
CA LYS A 157 -2.47 -19.95 -22.03
C LYS A 157 -1.82 -21.11 -22.79
N SER A 158 -0.54 -21.39 -22.51
CA SER A 158 0.17 -22.49 -23.14
C SER A 158 -0.46 -23.85 -22.82
N ASP A 159 -0.93 -24.03 -21.59
CA ASP A 159 -1.58 -25.26 -21.14
C ASP A 159 -2.94 -25.44 -21.82
N LEU A 160 -3.73 -24.38 -21.95
CA LEU A 160 -4.99 -24.38 -22.70
C LEU A 160 -4.77 -24.74 -24.17
N GLU A 161 -3.76 -24.15 -24.83
CA GLU A 161 -3.41 -24.50 -26.20
C GLU A 161 -2.98 -25.97 -26.34
N MET A 162 -2.23 -26.51 -25.37
CA MET A 162 -1.84 -27.92 -25.34
C MET A 162 -3.05 -28.83 -25.14
N LEU A 163 -3.94 -28.49 -24.21
CA LEU A 163 -5.15 -29.25 -23.94
C LEU A 163 -6.10 -29.24 -25.13
N GLN A 164 -6.25 -28.10 -25.81
CA GLN A 164 -7.01 -28.02 -27.05
C GLN A 164 -6.45 -29.00 -28.09
N LYS A 165 -5.15 -28.92 -28.39
CA LYS A 165 -4.50 -29.83 -29.35
C LYS A 165 -4.64 -31.31 -28.97
N LYS A 166 -4.49 -31.63 -27.68
CA LYS A 166 -4.64 -33.02 -27.17
C LYS A 166 -6.08 -33.51 -27.29
N THR A 167 -7.05 -32.65 -27.01
CA THR A 167 -8.48 -32.97 -27.11
C THR A 167 -8.86 -33.18 -28.58
N ASP A 168 -8.38 -32.33 -29.48
CA ASP A 168 -8.61 -32.48 -30.93
C ASP A 168 -8.00 -33.78 -31.46
N ALA A 169 -6.77 -34.12 -31.04
CA ALA A 169 -6.13 -35.38 -31.41
C ALA A 169 -6.86 -36.60 -30.84
N LEU A 170 -7.39 -36.53 -29.63
CA LEU A 170 -8.18 -37.59 -29.02
C LEU A 170 -9.53 -37.76 -29.73
N LYS A 171 -10.19 -36.65 -30.06
CA LYS A 171 -11.41 -36.61 -30.86
C LYS A 171 -11.21 -37.29 -32.22
N ALA A 172 -10.18 -36.91 -32.96
CA ALA A 172 -9.85 -37.52 -34.25
C ALA A 172 -9.57 -39.03 -34.14
N LYS A 173 -8.89 -39.47 -33.07
CA LYS A 173 -8.65 -40.90 -32.81
C LYS A 173 -9.94 -41.65 -32.49
N ALA A 174 -10.85 -41.05 -31.72
CA ALA A 174 -12.14 -41.65 -31.38
C ALA A 174 -13.02 -41.80 -32.62
N GLU A 175 -13.09 -40.76 -33.47
CA GLU A 175 -13.80 -40.78 -34.76
C GLU A 175 -13.28 -41.90 -35.67
N GLN A 176 -11.96 -42.11 -35.74
CA GLN A 176 -11.35 -43.15 -36.58
C GLN A 176 -11.56 -44.57 -36.04
N ARG A 177 -11.51 -44.77 -34.72
CA ARG A 177 -11.56 -46.11 -34.09
C ARG A 177 -12.99 -46.58 -33.84
N TYR A 178 -13.89 -45.67 -33.48
CA TYR A 178 -15.25 -45.99 -33.04
C TYR A 178 -16.26 -45.02 -33.67
N PRO A 179 -16.45 -45.04 -35.01
CA PRO A 179 -17.26 -44.04 -35.70
C PRO A 179 -18.75 -44.05 -35.28
N VAL A 180 -19.33 -45.24 -35.08
CA VAL A 180 -20.76 -45.38 -34.72
C VAL A 180 -21.03 -44.88 -33.30
N GLU A 181 -20.23 -45.34 -32.33
CA GLU A 181 -20.36 -44.94 -30.93
C GLU A 181 -20.06 -43.45 -30.74
N TYR A 182 -19.07 -42.92 -31.48
CA TYR A 182 -18.74 -41.51 -31.48
C TYR A 182 -19.91 -40.64 -31.97
N ASN A 183 -20.55 -41.01 -33.08
CA ASN A 183 -21.70 -40.28 -33.61
C ASN A 183 -22.90 -40.34 -32.65
N MET A 184 -23.20 -41.51 -32.09
CA MET A 184 -24.25 -41.66 -31.07
C MET A 184 -23.98 -40.79 -29.83
N ALA A 185 -22.74 -40.73 -29.37
CA ALA A 185 -22.35 -39.88 -28.24
C ALA A 185 -22.44 -38.39 -28.58
N ARG A 186 -22.05 -38.00 -29.80
CA ARG A 186 -22.12 -36.61 -30.27
C ARG A 186 -23.56 -36.11 -30.41
N GLU A 187 -24.48 -36.95 -30.87
CA GLU A 187 -25.92 -36.62 -30.91
C GLU A 187 -26.50 -36.44 -29.50
N ARG A 188 -26.02 -37.24 -28.53
CA ARG A 188 -26.46 -37.16 -27.13
C ARG A 188 -25.87 -35.97 -26.38
N TYR A 189 -24.65 -35.56 -26.73
CA TYR A 189 -23.91 -34.46 -26.11
C TYR A 189 -23.38 -33.51 -27.19
N PRO A 190 -24.25 -32.62 -27.73
CA PRO A 190 -23.83 -31.61 -28.69
C PRO A 190 -22.79 -30.67 -28.08
N GLY A 191 -21.83 -30.24 -28.89
CA GLY A 191 -20.77 -29.35 -28.42
C GLY A 191 -21.28 -27.92 -28.17
N PRO A 192 -20.51 -27.08 -27.46
CA PRO A 192 -20.84 -25.67 -27.24
C PRO A 192 -21.16 -24.87 -28.53
N ALA A 193 -20.63 -25.29 -29.68
CA ALA A 193 -20.87 -24.68 -31.00
C ALA A 193 -22.15 -25.17 -31.69
N ASP A 194 -22.75 -26.25 -31.21
CA ASP A 194 -23.99 -26.86 -31.73
C ASP A 194 -25.24 -26.34 -30.98
N TYR A 195 -25.05 -25.53 -29.93
CA TYR A 195 -26.14 -24.74 -29.34
C TYR A 195 -26.35 -23.49 -30.20
N GLU A 196 -27.25 -23.57 -31.17
CA GLU A 196 -27.78 -22.37 -31.83
C GLU A 196 -28.48 -21.48 -30.79
N TYR A 197 -28.15 -20.19 -30.78
CA TYR A 197 -28.88 -19.14 -30.04
C TYR A 197 -30.07 -18.65 -30.85
#